data_AF-A0AAD5J436-F1
#
_entry.id   AF-A0AAD5J436-F1
#
_cell.length_a   1.000
_cell.length_b   1.000
_cell.length_c   1.000
_cell.angle_alpha   90.00
_cell.angle_beta   90.00
_cell.angle_gamma   90.00
#
_symmetry.space_group_name_H-M   'P 1'
#
loop_
_entity.id
_entity.type
_entity.pdbx_description
1 polymer ?
#
loop_
_entity_poly.entity_id
_entity_poly.type
_entity_poly.pdbx_seq_one_letter_code
_entity_poly.pdbx_strand_id
1 'polypeptide(L)'
;MATQLLRRVLGNRSTQILSLTHPNSARAFSVDTTPITATLFPGDGIGPEIADSVKQVFRAADVPIEWEEHYVGTEVDPRTQSFLTWESLESVRQNRVGLKGPMATPIGKGHRSLNLTLRKELNLYANVRPCYSLPGYKTRYDNVDLITIRENTEGEYSGLEHQVVRGCG
;
A
#
# COMPACT_ATOMS: atom_id res chain seq x y z
N MET A 1 -41.08 45.48 -50.63
CA MET A 1 -39.94 46.32 -51.02
C MET A 1 -38.81 45.99 -50.07
N ALA A 2 -38.03 44.94 -50.38
CA ALA A 2 -36.58 45.02 -50.63
C ALA A 2 -35.82 45.65 -49.43
N THR A 3 -34.94 44.97 -48.70
CA THR A 3 -33.80 44.22 -49.25
C THR A 3 -33.28 43.21 -48.21
N GLN A 4 -33.21 41.93 -48.59
CA GLN A 4 -32.20 41.00 -48.09
C GLN A 4 -30.86 41.37 -48.72
N LEU A 5 -29.76 41.40 -47.96
CA LEU A 5 -28.37 41.06 -48.33
C LEU A 5 -27.37 41.84 -47.46
N LEU A 6 -26.96 41.30 -46.30
CA LEU A 6 -25.60 40.76 -46.16
C LEU A 6 -25.46 40.01 -44.84
N ARG A 7 -25.20 38.73 -45.00
CA ARG A 7 -24.87 37.73 -43.99
C ARG A 7 -23.37 37.85 -43.65
N ARG A 8 -23.01 37.37 -42.45
CA ARG A 8 -21.65 37.01 -41.98
C ARG A 8 -20.86 38.24 -41.52
N VAL A 9 -20.43 38.35 -40.28
CA VAL A 9 -19.48 37.46 -39.60
C VAL A 9 -19.51 37.81 -38.09
N LEU A 10 -19.65 36.79 -37.22
CA LEU A 10 -19.46 36.80 -35.76
C LEU A 10 -20.55 37.53 -34.94
N GLY A 11 -21.58 36.87 -34.38
CA GLY A 11 -21.54 35.60 -33.66
C GLY A 11 -21.45 35.87 -32.15
N ASN A 12 -22.61 36.07 -31.52
CA ASN A 12 -22.87 36.29 -30.11
C ASN A 12 -21.85 35.66 -29.14
N ARG A 13 -21.18 36.50 -28.35
CA ARG A 13 -20.49 36.09 -27.12
C ARG A 13 -21.53 35.85 -26.03
N SER A 14 -21.95 34.60 -25.88
CA SER A 14 -22.67 34.12 -24.70
C SER A 14 -21.74 33.24 -23.87
N THR A 15 -21.52 33.71 -22.66
CA THR A 15 -20.75 33.13 -21.56
C THR A 15 -21.16 31.67 -21.31
N GLN A 16 -20.31 30.70 -21.67
CA GLN A 16 -20.41 29.35 -21.14
C GLN A 16 -19.49 29.22 -19.92
N ILE A 17 -20.12 29.14 -18.76
CA ILE A 17 -19.50 28.66 -17.53
C ILE A 17 -19.24 27.17 -17.75
N LEU A 18 -17.97 26.80 -17.96
CA LEU A 18 -17.52 25.42 -18.00
C LEU A 18 -17.63 24.82 -16.58
N SER A 19 -18.76 24.17 -16.30
CA SER A 19 -18.86 23.25 -15.17
C SER A 19 -18.01 22.01 -15.47
N LEU A 20 -16.77 22.01 -14.96
CA LEU A 20 -15.92 20.81 -14.91
C LEU A 20 -16.46 19.85 -13.83
N THR A 21 -17.61 19.25 -14.09
CA THR A 21 -18.01 18.02 -13.39
C THR A 21 -17.08 16.93 -13.90
N HIS A 22 -16.01 16.66 -13.14
CA HIS A 22 -15.23 15.44 -13.35
C HIS A 22 -16.20 14.27 -13.16
N PRO A 23 -16.47 13.45 -14.20
CA PRO A 23 -17.27 12.26 -14.01
C PRO A 23 -16.51 11.39 -13.01
N ASN A 24 -17.17 11.14 -11.88
CA ASN A 24 -16.71 10.23 -10.86
C ASN A 24 -16.58 8.87 -11.55
N SER A 25 -15.36 8.53 -11.95
CA SER A 25 -14.98 7.21 -12.43
C SER A 25 -15.08 6.29 -11.22
N ALA A 26 -16.32 5.91 -10.88
CA ALA A 26 -16.56 4.72 -10.09
C ALA A 26 -15.91 3.58 -10.89
N ARG A 27 -14.70 3.19 -10.50
CA ARG A 27 -14.08 1.97 -10.98
C ARG A 27 -15.07 0.88 -10.62
N ALA A 28 -15.78 0.36 -11.61
CA ALA A 28 -16.52 -0.87 -11.46
C ALA A 28 -15.47 -1.94 -11.21
N PHE A 29 -15.23 -2.25 -9.93
CA PHE A 29 -14.51 -3.45 -9.56
C PHE A 29 -15.33 -4.60 -10.13
N SER A 30 -14.73 -5.40 -11.02
CA SER A 30 -15.35 -6.63 -11.50
C SER A 30 -15.69 -7.48 -10.29
N VAL A 31 -16.97 -7.53 -9.93
CA VAL A 31 -17.47 -8.38 -8.85
C VAL A 31 -17.49 -9.80 -9.40
N ASP A 32 -16.31 -10.41 -9.48
CA ASP A 32 -16.25 -11.86 -9.32
C ASP A 32 -16.63 -12.10 -7.86
N THR A 33 -17.81 -12.69 -7.65
CA THR A 33 -18.39 -12.98 -6.33
C THR A 33 -17.61 -14.05 -5.56
N THR A 34 -16.45 -14.46 -6.04
CA THR A 34 -15.59 -15.46 -5.41
C THR A 34 -14.84 -14.79 -4.27
N PRO A 35 -15.00 -15.25 -3.02
CA PRO A 35 -14.25 -14.71 -1.90
C PRO A 35 -12.74 -14.84 -2.14
N ILE A 36 -12.01 -13.73 -1.98
CA ILE A 36 -10.55 -13.75 -2.01
C ILE A 36 -10.08 -14.07 -0.60
N THR A 37 -9.33 -15.16 -0.42
CA THR A 37 -8.64 -15.42 0.85
C THR A 37 -7.39 -14.54 0.91
N ALA A 38 -7.25 -13.76 1.99
CA ALA A 38 -6.10 -12.89 2.22
C ALA A 38 -5.49 -13.15 3.59
N THR A 39 -4.18 -13.21 3.65
CA THR A 39 -3.46 -13.39 4.91
C THR A 39 -3.45 -12.08 5.70
N LEU A 40 -3.91 -12.10 6.95
CA LEU A 40 -3.89 -10.94 7.84
C LEU A 40 -2.88 -11.15 8.95
N PHE A 41 -1.95 -10.21 9.10
CA PHE A 41 -1.10 -10.13 10.28
C PHE A 41 -1.56 -8.97 11.16
N PRO A 42 -2.17 -9.21 12.33
CA PRO A 42 -2.64 -8.15 13.22
C PRO A 42 -1.51 -7.21 13.68
N GLY A 43 -0.29 -7.75 13.85
CA GLY A 43 0.87 -6.98 14.30
C GLY A 43 0.91 -6.78 15.81
N ASP A 44 1.73 -5.84 16.26
CA ASP A 44 2.06 -5.60 17.67
C ASP A 44 1.55 -4.23 18.15
N GLY A 45 1.47 -4.06 19.48
CA GLY A 45 1.06 -2.80 20.10
C GLY A 45 -0.38 -2.43 19.74
N ILE A 46 -0.56 -1.32 19.02
CA ILE A 46 -1.87 -0.88 18.51
C ILE A 46 -2.34 -1.68 17.28
N GLY A 47 -1.54 -2.62 16.80
CA GLY A 47 -1.82 -3.38 15.58
C GLY A 47 -3.15 -4.14 15.59
N PRO A 48 -3.46 -4.95 16.62
CA PRO A 48 -4.71 -5.70 16.70
C PRO A 48 -5.95 -4.80 16.64
N GLU A 49 -5.94 -3.65 17.31
CA GLU A 49 -7.06 -2.69 17.31
C GLU A 49 -7.30 -2.09 15.90
N ILE A 50 -6.21 -1.78 15.18
CA ILE A 50 -6.29 -1.30 13.80
C ILE A 50 -6.79 -2.42 12.88
N ALA A 51 -6.29 -3.64 13.03
CA ALA A 51 -6.70 -4.78 12.22
C ALA A 51 -8.20 -5.09 12.39
N ASP A 52 -8.71 -5.04 13.61
CA ASP A 52 -10.14 -5.19 13.89
C ASP A 52 -10.97 -4.08 13.26
N SER A 53 -10.49 -2.84 13.33
CA SER A 53 -11.15 -1.70 12.67
C SER A 53 -11.21 -1.88 11.15
N VAL A 54 -10.13 -2.39 10.52
CA VAL A 54 -10.12 -2.70 9.09
C VAL A 54 -11.12 -3.81 8.75
N LYS A 55 -11.16 -4.90 9.54
CA LYS A 55 -12.15 -5.97 9.35
C LYS A 55 -13.59 -5.44 9.40
N GLN A 56 -13.88 -4.53 10.33
CA GLN A 56 -15.21 -3.91 10.43
C GLN A 56 -15.56 -3.08 9.20
N VAL A 57 -14.63 -2.26 8.71
CA VAL A 57 -14.84 -1.44 7.49
C VAL A 57 -15.07 -2.32 6.27
N PHE A 58 -14.29 -3.40 6.11
CA PHE A 58 -14.44 -4.33 4.98
C PHE A 58 -15.77 -5.08 5.02
N ARG A 59 -16.24 -5.49 6.21
CA ARG A 59 -17.56 -6.08 6.40
C ARG A 59 -18.67 -5.08 6.06
N ALA A 60 -18.55 -3.84 6.50
CA ALA A 60 -19.54 -2.79 6.22
C ALA A 60 -19.60 -2.43 4.72
N ALA A 61 -18.47 -2.56 4.01
CA ALA A 61 -18.37 -2.36 2.56
C ALA A 61 -18.73 -3.62 1.74
N ASP A 62 -19.15 -4.70 2.38
CA ASP A 62 -19.51 -5.99 1.76
C ASP A 62 -18.43 -6.51 0.79
N VAL A 63 -17.16 -6.37 1.19
CA VAL A 63 -16.02 -6.83 0.37
C VAL A 63 -15.94 -8.35 0.46
N PRO A 64 -15.90 -9.10 -0.66
CA PRO A 64 -15.80 -10.56 -0.68
C PRO A 64 -14.38 -11.01 -0.31
N ILE A 65 -14.00 -10.86 0.95
CA ILE A 65 -12.68 -11.23 1.48
C ILE A 65 -12.81 -12.14 2.69
N GLU A 66 -11.99 -13.18 2.74
CA GLU A 66 -11.83 -14.06 3.89
C GLU A 66 -10.43 -13.84 4.49
N TRP A 67 -10.39 -13.58 5.79
CA TRP A 67 -9.14 -13.28 6.49
C TRP A 67 -8.56 -14.54 7.11
N GLU A 68 -7.36 -14.92 6.68
CA GLU A 68 -6.56 -15.96 7.32
C GLU A 68 -5.56 -15.28 8.27
N GLU A 69 -5.85 -15.29 9.57
CA GLU A 69 -5.04 -14.58 10.56
C GLU A 69 -3.79 -15.37 10.95
N HIS A 70 -2.62 -14.74 10.79
CA HIS A 70 -1.33 -15.27 11.22
C HIS A 70 -0.68 -14.32 12.23
N TYR A 71 -0.22 -14.90 13.33
CA TYR A 71 0.44 -14.16 14.42
C TYR A 71 1.95 -14.32 14.32
N VAL A 72 2.66 -13.26 14.68
CA VAL A 72 4.13 -13.30 14.77
C VAL A 72 4.50 -14.19 15.97
N GLY A 73 5.41 -15.14 15.77
CA GLY A 73 5.86 -16.04 16.81
C GLY A 73 6.65 -15.30 17.89
N THR A 74 6.68 -15.87 19.10
CA THR A 74 7.57 -15.38 20.18
C THR A 74 9.00 -15.89 20.05
N GLU A 75 9.20 -16.95 19.27
CA GLU A 75 10.48 -17.59 19.01
C GLU A 75 10.90 -17.39 17.55
N VAL A 76 12.20 -17.48 17.29
CA VAL A 76 12.76 -17.35 15.95
C VAL A 76 12.63 -18.69 15.24
N ASP A 77 11.95 -18.72 14.10
CA ASP A 77 11.90 -19.91 13.25
C ASP A 77 13.28 -20.09 12.57
N PRO A 78 13.95 -21.24 12.74
CA PRO A 78 15.27 -21.47 12.16
C PRO A 78 15.26 -21.45 10.63
N ARG A 79 14.13 -21.73 9.97
CA ARG A 79 13.99 -21.73 8.50
C ARG A 79 13.95 -20.31 7.94
N THR A 80 13.34 -19.36 8.65
CA THR A 80 13.20 -17.96 8.20
C THR A 80 14.23 -17.03 8.85
N GLN A 81 14.93 -17.51 9.89
CA GLN A 81 15.82 -16.71 10.74
C GLN A 81 15.14 -15.45 11.29
N SER A 82 13.82 -15.51 11.49
CA SER A 82 12.98 -14.40 11.95
C SER A 82 11.83 -14.92 12.81
N PHE A 83 11.07 -14.03 13.45
CA PHE A 83 9.88 -14.39 14.24
C PHE A 83 8.66 -14.76 13.36
N LEU A 84 8.82 -14.69 12.03
CA LEU A 84 7.84 -15.17 11.07
C LEU A 84 8.03 -16.67 10.87
N THR A 85 6.97 -17.44 11.09
CA THR A 85 6.98 -18.87 10.81
C THR A 85 6.98 -19.13 9.30
N TRP A 86 7.50 -20.27 8.87
CA TRP A 86 7.42 -20.67 7.46
C TRP A 86 5.97 -20.79 6.96
N GLU A 87 5.08 -21.27 7.83
CA GLU A 87 3.66 -21.44 7.56
C GLU A 87 2.98 -20.09 7.26
N SER A 88 3.38 -19.04 7.97
CA SER A 88 2.92 -17.67 7.70
C SER A 88 3.33 -17.16 6.32
N LEU A 89 4.57 -17.44 5.91
CA LEU A 89 5.06 -17.05 4.59
C LEU A 89 4.36 -17.84 3.48
N GLU A 90 4.11 -19.13 3.72
CA GLU A 90 3.45 -19.99 2.75
C GLU A 90 1.98 -19.60 2.55
N SER A 91 1.27 -19.22 3.62
CA SER A 91 -0.08 -18.64 3.51
C SER A 91 -0.09 -17.42 2.58
N VAL A 92 0.85 -16.47 2.75
CA VAL A 92 0.93 -15.30 1.86
C VAL A 92 1.27 -15.69 0.42
N ARG A 93 2.12 -16.70 0.21
CA ARG A 93 2.46 -17.20 -1.14
C ARG A 93 1.26 -17.85 -1.83
N GLN A 94 0.46 -18.61 -1.08
CA GLN A 94 -0.75 -19.28 -1.59
C GLN A 94 -1.85 -18.25 -1.90
N ASN A 95 -2.13 -17.36 -0.95
CA ASN A 95 -3.18 -16.34 -1.06
C ASN A 95 -2.79 -15.19 -2.00
N ARG A 96 -1.48 -14.96 -2.22
CA ARG A 96 -0.88 -13.86 -3.00
C ARG A 96 -1.17 -12.44 -2.47
N VAL A 97 -2.08 -12.32 -1.52
CA VAL A 97 -2.50 -11.07 -0.90
C VAL A 97 -2.30 -11.19 0.61
N GLY A 98 -1.60 -10.21 1.17
CA GLY A 98 -1.38 -10.11 2.60
C GLY A 98 -1.58 -8.68 3.10
N LEU A 99 -2.27 -8.52 4.21
CA LEU A 99 -2.39 -7.26 4.94
C LEU A 99 -1.63 -7.40 6.26
N LYS A 100 -0.80 -6.42 6.61
CA LYS A 100 -0.09 -6.41 7.88
C LYS A 100 -0.29 -5.13 8.67
N GLY A 101 -0.45 -5.28 9.98
CA GLY A 101 -0.35 -4.20 10.94
C GLY A 101 1.09 -3.72 11.15
N PRO A 102 1.29 -2.74 12.06
CA PRO A 102 2.61 -2.39 12.57
C PRO A 102 3.22 -3.59 13.29
N MET A 103 4.47 -3.91 12.99
CA MET A 103 5.22 -5.00 13.63
C MET A 103 6.51 -4.42 14.18
N ALA A 104 6.76 -4.64 15.47
CA ALA A 104 7.98 -4.15 16.09
C ALA A 104 9.15 -5.05 15.67
N THR A 105 10.24 -4.46 15.17
CA THR A 105 11.49 -5.20 14.96
C THR A 105 12.41 -4.89 16.12
N PRO A 106 12.82 -5.88 16.95
CA PRO A 106 13.81 -5.65 17.99
C PRO A 106 15.14 -5.22 17.36
N ILE A 107 15.67 -4.09 17.80
CA ILE A 107 16.92 -3.52 17.32
C ILE A 107 18.09 -4.21 18.05
N GLY A 108 19.09 -4.70 17.29
CA GLY A 108 20.41 -5.03 17.87
C GLY A 108 20.65 -6.48 18.35
N LYS A 109 19.86 -7.48 17.97
CA LYS A 109 20.06 -8.88 18.43
C LYS A 109 20.28 -9.93 17.33
N GLY A 110 21.00 -9.62 16.25
CA GLY A 110 21.45 -10.63 15.27
C GLY A 110 20.33 -11.40 14.52
N HIS A 111 19.07 -11.02 14.69
CA HIS A 111 17.93 -11.59 13.97
C HIS A 111 17.54 -10.70 12.79
N ARG A 112 17.09 -11.30 11.68
CA ARG A 112 16.66 -10.54 10.50
C ARG A 112 15.35 -9.81 10.80
N SER A 113 15.26 -8.55 10.34
CA SER A 113 14.03 -7.76 10.48
C SER A 113 12.85 -8.47 9.81
N LEU A 114 11.72 -8.55 10.52
CA LEU A 114 10.48 -9.15 10.01
C LEU A 114 10.04 -8.55 8.68
N ASN A 115 10.08 -7.21 8.58
CA ASN A 115 9.71 -6.50 7.37
C ASN A 115 10.68 -6.80 6.21
N LEU A 116 11.97 -7.01 6.51
CA LEU A 116 12.97 -7.36 5.51
C LEU A 116 12.77 -8.81 5.02
N THR A 117 12.52 -9.74 5.95
CA THR A 117 12.25 -11.15 5.63
C THR A 117 11.04 -11.28 4.72
N LEU A 118 9.90 -10.62 5.03
CA LEU A 118 8.73 -10.62 4.16
C LEU A 118 9.06 -10.14 2.73
N ARG A 119 9.82 -9.04 2.61
CA ARG A 119 10.14 -8.47 1.30
C ARG A 119 11.03 -9.37 0.46
N LYS A 120 12.06 -9.96 1.09
CA LYS A 120 12.99 -10.86 0.42
C LYS A 120 12.33 -12.18 0.06
N GLU A 121 11.64 -12.82 1.01
CA GLU A 121 11.03 -14.14 0.81
C GLU A 121 9.84 -14.12 -0.16
N LEU A 122 9.14 -12.99 -0.26
CA LEU A 122 8.00 -12.81 -1.17
C LEU A 122 8.39 -12.05 -2.45
N ASN A 123 9.68 -11.72 -2.64
CA ASN A 123 10.21 -10.97 -3.79
C ASN A 123 9.43 -9.65 -4.08
N LEU A 124 9.10 -8.90 -3.02
CA LEU A 124 8.32 -7.66 -3.09
C LEU A 124 9.24 -6.47 -3.45
N TYR A 125 9.59 -6.39 -4.74
CA TYR A 125 10.58 -5.43 -5.27
C TYR A 125 10.13 -3.96 -5.26
N ALA A 126 8.83 -3.69 -5.39
CA ALA A 126 8.29 -2.33 -5.47
C ALA A 126 7.59 -1.92 -4.17
N ASN A 127 8.06 -0.85 -3.54
CA ASN A 127 7.37 -0.16 -2.46
C ASN A 127 6.70 1.11 -2.99
N VAL A 128 5.39 1.06 -3.19
CA VAL A 128 4.58 2.18 -3.67
C VAL A 128 4.01 2.96 -2.49
N ARG A 129 4.25 4.28 -2.45
CA ARG A 129 3.82 5.18 -1.37
C ARG A 129 3.10 6.41 -1.93
N PRO A 130 1.77 6.35 -2.10
CA PRO A 130 0.98 7.53 -2.44
C PRO A 130 0.93 8.48 -1.24
N CYS A 131 1.19 9.76 -1.51
CA CYS A 131 1.15 10.84 -0.54
C CYS A 131 0.32 11.98 -1.13
N TYR A 132 -0.86 12.23 -0.56
CA TYR A 132 -1.73 13.31 -0.98
C TYR A 132 -2.33 14.07 0.21
N SER A 133 -2.66 15.34 -0.01
CA SER A 133 -3.30 16.18 1.01
C SER A 133 -4.74 15.69 1.28
N LEU A 134 -5.07 15.45 2.55
CA LEU A 134 -6.42 15.05 2.97
C LEU A 134 -7.33 16.28 3.14
N PRO A 135 -8.54 16.28 2.55
CA PRO A 135 -9.53 17.32 2.80
C PRO A 135 -9.86 17.43 4.29
N GLY A 136 -9.88 18.65 4.83
CA GLY A 136 -10.20 18.91 6.24
C GLY A 136 -9.03 18.78 7.22
N TYR A 137 -7.85 18.35 6.78
CA TYR A 137 -6.66 18.27 7.64
C TYR A 137 -5.60 19.30 7.20
N LYS A 138 -5.41 20.36 7.99
CA LYS A 138 -4.44 21.41 7.65
C LYS A 138 -3.02 20.94 7.96
N THR A 139 -2.19 20.86 6.93
CA THR A 139 -0.75 20.65 7.07
C THR A 139 0.02 21.91 6.64
N ARG A 140 1.35 21.87 6.68
CA ARG A 140 2.21 22.97 6.23
C ARG A 140 2.06 23.26 4.72
N TYR A 141 1.80 22.23 3.92
CA TYR A 141 1.70 22.34 2.46
C TYR A 141 0.30 21.93 1.99
N ASP A 142 -0.19 22.60 0.97
CA ASP A 142 -1.51 22.34 0.37
C ASP A 142 -1.35 21.70 -1.00
N ASN A 143 -2.35 20.92 -1.42
CA ASN A 143 -2.43 20.29 -2.75
C ASN A 143 -1.23 19.40 -3.10
N VAL A 144 -0.72 18.65 -2.12
CA VAL A 144 0.28 17.61 -2.37
C VAL A 144 -0.44 16.44 -3.06
N ASP A 145 0.11 15.98 -4.18
CA ASP A 145 -0.29 14.75 -4.87
C ASP A 145 0.95 14.15 -5.53
N LEU A 146 1.55 13.14 -4.89
CA LEU A 146 2.74 12.47 -5.38
C LEU A 146 2.71 10.98 -5.03
N ILE A 147 3.41 10.19 -5.84
CA ILE A 147 3.61 8.76 -5.59
C ILE A 147 5.11 8.50 -5.62
N THR A 148 5.65 8.00 -4.51
CA THR A 148 7.03 7.51 -4.46
C THR A 148 7.04 6.01 -4.77
N ILE A 149 7.79 5.62 -5.78
CA ILE A 149 8.10 4.21 -6.06
C ILE A 149 9.53 3.97 -5.63
N ARG A 150 9.71 3.10 -4.64
CA ARG A 150 11.00 2.76 -4.08
C ARG A 150 11.33 1.30 -4.37
N GLU A 151 12.52 1.06 -4.90
CA GLU A 151 13.12 -0.27 -5.03
C GLU A 151 13.44 -0.83 -3.61
N ASN A 152 13.13 -2.11 -3.41
CA ASN A 152 12.99 -2.71 -2.07
C ASN A 152 13.65 -4.08 -1.93
N THR A 153 14.32 -4.55 -2.98
CA THR A 153 15.03 -5.84 -3.07
C THR A 153 16.54 -5.68 -2.89
N GLU A 154 17.14 -4.57 -3.33
CA GLU A 154 18.60 -4.37 -3.39
C GLU A 154 19.07 -3.05 -2.72
N GLY A 155 20.36 -2.70 -2.87
CA GLY A 155 20.96 -1.45 -2.36
C GLY A 155 21.52 -1.50 -0.92
N GLU A 156 21.53 -0.36 -0.22
CA GLU A 156 22.04 -0.22 1.16
C GLU A 156 21.33 -1.14 2.17
N TYR A 157 20.13 -1.64 1.83
CA TYR A 157 19.35 -2.57 2.64
C TYR A 157 19.72 -4.04 2.44
N SER A 158 20.76 -4.33 1.64
CA SER A 158 21.31 -5.68 1.48
C SER A 158 21.88 -6.23 2.79
N GLY A 159 22.28 -5.36 3.73
CA GLY A 159 22.89 -5.75 5.00
C GLY A 159 24.31 -6.29 4.84
N LEU A 160 24.95 -6.02 3.71
CA LEU A 160 26.35 -6.37 3.44
C LEU A 160 27.27 -5.31 4.07
N GLU A 161 27.38 -5.34 5.39
CA GLU A 161 28.32 -4.50 6.13
C GLU A 161 29.65 -5.24 6.30
N HIS A 162 30.74 -4.61 5.89
CA HIS A 162 32.09 -5.09 6.16
C HIS A 162 32.75 -4.21 7.21
N GLN A 163 33.27 -4.83 8.28
CA GLN A 163 34.12 -4.11 9.23
C GLN A 163 35.55 -4.08 8.68
N VAL A 164 36.04 -2.89 8.34
CA VAL A 164 37.44 -2.71 7.91
C VAL A 164 38.35 -2.89 9.13
N VAL A 165 39.02 -4.03 9.23
CA VAL A 165 40.10 -4.25 10.19
C VAL A 165 41.40 -3.65 9.65
N ARG A 166 42.24 -3.06 10.53
CA ARG A 166 43.54 -2.51 10.12
C ARG A 166 44.44 -3.63 9.56
N GLY A 167 45.10 -3.31 8.44
CA GLY A 167 45.74 -4.24 7.53
C GLY A 167 46.62 -5.32 8.17
N CYS A 168 46.57 -6.51 7.59
CA CYS A 168 47.64 -7.49 7.68
C CYS A 168 48.88 -6.88 7.00
N GLY A 169 49.94 -6.66 7.78
CA GLY A 169 51.29 -6.46 7.26
C GLY A 169 51.89 -7.77 6.77
#